data_AF-A0A1Y2IDT0-F1
#
_entry.id   AF-A0A1Y2IDT0-F1
#
_cell.length_a   1.000
_cell.length_b   1.000
_cell.length_c   1.000
_cell.angle_alpha   90.00
_cell.angle_beta   90.00
_cell.angle_gamma   90.00
#
_symmetry.space_group_name_H-M   'P 1'
#
loop_
_entity.id
_entity.type
_entity.pdbx_description
1 polymer ?
#
loop_
_entity_poly.entity_id
_entity_poly.type
_entity_poly.pdbx_seq_one_letter_code
_entity_poly.pdbx_strand_id
1 'polypeptide(L)'
;MQFKLASFAAVAATLAAVAPSALAASCYSQSGCGQCESRDSVFSARSAFCGGSDWQHSSSLSWGWAHVTLDGEFATQQECWDGFEQIIDQCYGSKDGGVYNFDFNGDSARLDVGFCNCE
;
A
#
# COMPACT_ATOMS: atom_id res chain seq x y z
N MET A 1 -45.43 -18.79 -43.99
CA MET A 1 -44.45 -18.86 -42.88
C MET A 1 -44.05 -17.45 -42.51
N GLN A 2 -44.44 -16.96 -41.33
CA GLN A 2 -44.01 -15.66 -40.80
C GLN A 2 -43.19 -15.94 -39.54
N PHE A 3 -41.87 -15.72 -39.61
CA PHE A 3 -41.01 -15.76 -38.43
C PHE A 3 -40.98 -14.36 -37.81
N LYS A 4 -41.58 -14.22 -36.63
CA LYS A 4 -41.50 -13.00 -35.83
C LYS A 4 -40.16 -12.96 -35.11
N LEU A 5 -39.33 -11.97 -35.43
CA LEU A 5 -38.11 -11.65 -34.68
C LEU A 5 -38.51 -11.00 -33.36
N ALA A 6 -38.32 -11.70 -32.24
CA ALA A 6 -38.46 -11.11 -30.92
C ALA A 6 -37.15 -10.41 -30.55
N SER A 7 -37.20 -9.09 -30.41
CA SER A 7 -36.13 -8.27 -29.88
C SER A 7 -35.89 -8.59 -28.41
N PHE A 8 -34.75 -9.20 -28.08
CA PHE A 8 -34.29 -9.32 -26.70
C PHE A 8 -33.54 -8.03 -26.32
N ALA A 9 -34.18 -7.18 -25.53
CA ALA A 9 -33.54 -6.03 -24.91
C ALA A 9 -32.55 -6.53 -23.84
N ALA A 10 -31.26 -6.34 -24.07
CA ALA A 10 -30.21 -6.57 -23.07
C ALA A 10 -30.20 -5.40 -22.08
N VAL A 11 -30.58 -5.65 -20.83
CA VAL A 11 -30.38 -4.71 -19.72
C VAL A 11 -28.92 -4.81 -19.29
N ALA A 12 -28.08 -3.87 -19.73
CA ALA A 12 -26.72 -3.73 -19.24
C ALA A 12 -26.77 -3.09 -17.83
N ALA A 13 -26.69 -3.90 -16.78
CA ALA A 13 -26.48 -3.41 -15.43
C ALA A 13 -25.02 -2.94 -15.30
N THR A 14 -24.79 -1.63 -15.29
CA THR A 14 -23.50 -1.04 -14.94
C THR A 14 -23.29 -1.21 -13.44
N LEU A 15 -22.52 -2.22 -13.03
CA LEU A 15 -21.94 -2.24 -11.68
C LEU A 15 -20.92 -1.10 -11.61
N ALA A 16 -21.26 -0.05 -10.88
CA ALA A 16 -20.27 0.93 -10.43
C ALA A 16 -19.34 0.21 -9.46
N ALA A 17 -18.20 -0.29 -9.96
CA ALA A 17 -17.15 -0.83 -9.12
C ALA A 17 -16.62 0.31 -8.25
N VAL A 18 -16.89 0.25 -6.95
CA VAL A 18 -16.20 1.08 -5.95
C VAL A 18 -14.76 0.55 -5.87
N ALA A 19 -13.89 1.07 -6.73
CA ALA A 19 -12.48 0.76 -6.67
C ALA A 19 -11.90 1.38 -5.39
N PRO A 20 -11.03 0.66 -4.64
CA PRO A 20 -10.30 1.24 -3.53
C PRO A 20 -9.54 2.48 -4.00
N SER A 21 -9.65 3.58 -3.26
CA SER A 21 -8.88 4.79 -3.52
C SER A 21 -7.47 4.59 -2.95
N ALA A 22 -6.65 3.78 -3.62
CA ALA A 22 -5.23 3.67 -3.29
C ALA A 22 -4.57 5.05 -3.54
N LEU A 23 -4.23 5.75 -2.46
CA LEU A 23 -3.57 7.05 -2.56
C LEU A 23 -2.09 6.85 -2.90
N ALA A 24 -1.53 7.71 -3.76
CA ALA A 24 -0.08 7.72 -3.99
C ALA A 24 0.67 7.93 -2.67
N ALA A 25 1.86 7.34 -2.55
CA ALA A 25 2.67 7.49 -1.35
C ALA A 25 3.14 8.95 -1.19
N SER A 26 3.08 9.45 0.04
CA SER A 26 3.66 10.73 0.41
C SER A 26 5.07 10.51 0.94
N CYS A 27 6.07 10.87 0.16
CA CYS A 27 7.47 10.70 0.58
C CYS A 27 7.90 11.75 1.63
N TYR A 28 8.80 11.35 2.53
CA TYR A 28 9.38 12.26 3.53
C TYR A 28 10.19 13.36 2.85
N SER A 29 10.43 14.46 3.58
CA SER A 29 11.52 15.36 3.21
C SER A 29 12.84 14.61 3.29
N GLN A 30 13.71 14.82 2.30
CA GLN A 30 15.08 14.30 2.36
C GLN A 30 15.83 15.08 3.45
N SER A 31 16.07 14.47 4.59
CA SER A 31 16.85 15.04 5.70
C SER A 31 18.34 14.77 5.56
N GLY A 32 18.75 13.93 4.60
CA GLY A 32 20.16 13.61 4.36
C GLY A 32 20.76 12.75 5.46
N CYS A 33 19.92 11.95 6.13
CA CYS A 33 20.38 11.05 7.20
C CYS A 33 21.32 10.00 6.62
N GLY A 34 22.46 9.82 7.29
CA GLY A 34 23.69 9.36 6.64
C GLY A 34 23.66 7.89 6.18
N GLN A 35 22.92 7.03 6.86
CA GLN A 35 22.82 5.61 6.52
C GLN A 35 21.36 5.21 6.32
N CYS A 36 21.11 4.59 5.17
CA CYS A 36 19.81 4.04 4.80
C CYS A 36 19.96 2.55 4.52
N GLU A 37 18.91 1.80 4.77
CA GLU A 37 18.81 0.41 4.37
C GLU A 37 18.82 0.26 2.84
N SER A 38 19.30 -0.88 2.36
CA SER A 38 19.25 -1.20 0.93
C SER A 38 17.82 -1.48 0.46
N ARG A 39 17.55 -1.27 -0.84
CA ARG A 39 16.22 -1.53 -1.42
C ARG A 39 15.79 -2.96 -1.15
N ASP A 40 16.72 -3.92 -1.26
CA ASP A 40 16.48 -5.33 -0.98
C ASP A 40 16.13 -5.60 0.50
N SER A 41 16.77 -4.89 1.44
CA SER A 41 16.44 -4.95 2.88
C SER A 41 15.00 -4.49 3.11
N VAL A 42 14.59 -3.38 2.48
CA VAL A 42 13.22 -2.86 2.57
C VAL A 42 12.20 -3.80 1.91
N PHE A 43 12.51 -4.42 0.76
CA PHE A 43 11.65 -5.44 0.15
C PHE A 43 11.55 -6.72 0.98
N SER A 44 12.61 -7.08 1.70
CA SER A 44 12.59 -8.20 2.63
C SER A 44 11.68 -7.90 3.81
N ALA A 45 11.70 -6.67 4.33
CA ALA A 45 10.77 -6.22 5.38
C ALA A 45 9.32 -6.21 4.89
N ARG A 46 9.04 -5.70 3.68
CA ARG A 46 7.72 -5.85 3.02
C ARG A 46 7.27 -7.30 3.04
N SER A 47 8.17 -8.22 2.70
CA SER A 47 7.85 -9.64 2.62
C SER A 47 7.55 -10.28 3.96
N ALA A 48 8.30 -9.93 5.00
CA ALA A 48 8.05 -10.41 6.36
C ALA A 48 6.75 -9.83 6.94
N PHE A 49 6.56 -8.51 6.80
CA PHE A 49 5.46 -7.77 7.39
C PHE A 49 4.12 -8.09 6.70
N CYS A 50 4.05 -7.92 5.37
CA CYS A 50 2.85 -8.21 4.62
C CYS A 50 2.63 -9.71 4.44
N GLY A 51 3.69 -10.52 4.31
CA GLY A 51 3.57 -11.98 4.19
C GLY A 51 3.10 -12.66 5.49
N GLY A 52 3.29 -12.00 6.64
CA GLY A 52 2.79 -12.43 7.94
C GLY A 52 1.37 -11.93 8.24
N SER A 53 1.13 -11.61 9.51
CA SER A 53 -0.15 -11.08 10.03
C SER A 53 -0.08 -9.63 10.49
N ASP A 54 1.08 -8.97 10.34
CA ASP A 54 1.30 -7.60 10.85
C ASP A 54 0.42 -6.57 10.12
N TRP A 55 -0.04 -6.88 8.91
CA TRP A 55 -0.99 -6.04 8.14
C TRP A 55 -2.41 -5.98 8.71
N GLN A 56 -2.77 -6.90 9.61
CA GLN A 56 -4.12 -7.04 10.18
C GLN A 56 -4.34 -6.21 11.45
N HIS A 57 -3.32 -5.50 11.92
CA HIS A 57 -3.42 -4.71 13.14
C HIS A 57 -2.31 -3.68 13.22
N SER A 58 -2.47 -2.71 14.10
CA SER A 58 -1.44 -1.70 14.31
C SER A 58 -0.18 -2.34 14.88
N SER A 59 0.93 -2.12 14.20
CA SER A 59 2.19 -2.81 14.46
C SER A 59 3.36 -1.93 14.06
N SER A 60 4.52 -2.19 14.65
CA SER A 60 5.73 -1.43 14.37
C SER A 60 6.94 -2.35 14.46
N LEU A 61 7.85 -2.17 13.50
CA LEU A 61 9.09 -2.92 13.39
C LEU A 61 10.21 -1.95 13.00
N SER A 62 11.34 -2.04 13.69
CA SER A 62 12.55 -1.31 13.30
C SER A 62 13.71 -2.29 13.13
N TRP A 63 14.56 -2.04 12.14
CA TRP A 63 15.75 -2.84 11.88
C TRP A 63 16.82 -1.98 11.22
N GLY A 64 18.07 -2.10 11.68
CA GLY A 64 19.16 -1.27 11.17
C GLY A 64 18.78 0.22 11.22
N TRP A 65 18.71 0.83 10.04
CA TRP A 65 18.33 2.25 9.88
C TRP A 65 16.90 2.45 9.37
N ALA A 66 16.09 1.40 9.27
CA ALA A 66 14.75 1.48 8.75
C ALA A 66 13.69 1.16 9.81
N HIS A 67 12.48 1.58 9.52
CA HIS A 67 11.31 1.21 10.30
C HIS A 67 10.09 1.07 9.41
N VAL A 68 9.12 0.32 9.92
CA VAL A 68 7.75 0.23 9.43
C VAL A 68 6.86 0.48 10.62
N THR A 69 5.87 1.34 10.45
CA THR A 69 4.75 1.47 11.40
C THR A 69 3.45 1.42 10.61
N LEU A 70 2.54 0.59 11.08
CA LEU A 70 1.17 0.53 10.60
C LEU A 70 0.26 1.02 11.71
N ASP A 71 -0.51 2.08 11.43
CA ASP A 71 -1.66 2.47 12.23
C ASP A 71 -2.93 1.97 11.54
N GLY A 72 -3.82 1.29 12.27
CA GLY A 72 -5.01 0.65 11.70
C GLY A 72 -4.75 -0.76 11.15
N GLU A 73 -5.49 -1.14 10.11
CA GLU A 73 -5.41 -2.45 9.46
C GLU A 73 -5.76 -2.35 7.97
N PHE A 74 -5.15 -3.20 7.15
CA PHE A 74 -5.54 -3.33 5.75
C PHE A 74 -6.67 -4.34 5.59
N ALA A 75 -7.57 -4.09 4.63
CA ALA A 75 -8.68 -4.99 4.33
C ALA A 75 -8.19 -6.36 3.82
N THR A 76 -7.11 -6.39 3.03
CA THR A 76 -6.46 -7.61 2.59
C THR A 76 -4.94 -7.49 2.64
N GLN A 77 -4.28 -8.64 2.52
CA GLN A 77 -2.84 -8.70 2.45
C GLN A 77 -2.29 -7.94 1.23
N GLN A 78 -3.01 -7.95 0.10
CA GLN A 78 -2.56 -7.32 -1.14
C GLN A 78 -2.39 -5.81 -0.99
N GLU A 79 -3.27 -5.13 -0.24
CA GLU A 79 -3.15 -3.68 -0.06
C GLU A 79 -1.92 -3.30 0.77
N CYS A 80 -1.47 -4.17 1.69
CA CYS A 80 -0.19 -4.00 2.36
C CYS A 80 0.96 -4.09 1.34
N TRP A 81 0.96 -5.12 0.49
CA TRP A 81 1.98 -5.31 -0.53
C TRP A 81 2.04 -4.11 -1.49
N ASP A 82 0.88 -3.63 -1.95
CA ASP A 82 0.77 -2.50 -2.87
C ASP A 82 1.20 -1.19 -2.20
N GLY A 83 0.83 -0.96 -0.94
CA GLY A 83 1.23 0.22 -0.17
C GLY A 83 2.74 0.32 0.00
N PHE A 84 3.40 -0.79 0.34
CA PHE A 84 4.87 -0.84 0.38
C PHE A 84 5.48 -0.58 -1.00
N GLU A 85 4.94 -1.19 -2.06
CA GLU A 85 5.44 -1.01 -3.42
C GLU A 85 5.35 0.44 -3.87
N GLN A 86 4.21 1.11 -3.60
CA GLN A 86 4.04 2.54 -3.86
C GLN A 86 5.08 3.39 -3.13
N ILE A 87 5.34 3.13 -1.84
CA ILE A 87 6.34 3.87 -1.07
C ILE A 87 7.75 3.63 -1.64
N ILE A 88 8.12 2.38 -1.89
CA ILE A 88 9.45 2.05 -2.40
C ILE A 88 9.67 2.65 -3.78
N ASP A 89 8.73 2.50 -4.70
CA ASP A 89 8.89 2.96 -6.09
C ASP A 89 8.87 4.49 -6.22
N GLN A 90 8.13 5.19 -5.35
CA GLN A 90 8.04 6.65 -5.41
C GLN A 90 9.12 7.36 -4.58
N CYS A 91 9.56 6.76 -3.48
CA CYS A 91 10.37 7.45 -2.49
C CYS A 91 11.83 6.95 -2.43
N TYR A 92 12.07 5.67 -2.70
CA TYR A 92 13.39 5.07 -2.47
C TYR A 92 14.45 5.68 -3.41
N GLY A 93 15.63 5.96 -2.87
CA GLY A 93 16.77 6.51 -3.61
C GLY A 93 16.75 8.04 -3.79
N SER A 94 15.64 8.70 -3.45
CA SER A 94 15.54 10.17 -3.46
C SER A 94 15.09 10.77 -2.13
N LYS A 95 14.44 9.97 -1.27
CA LYS A 95 13.82 10.39 -0.01
C LYS A 95 14.13 9.37 1.08
N ASP A 96 13.95 9.79 2.33
CA ASP A 96 14.33 8.99 3.51
C ASP A 96 13.24 7.97 3.90
N GLY A 97 12.11 7.98 3.22
CA GLY A 97 10.95 7.12 3.49
C GLY A 97 9.67 7.68 2.88
N GLY A 98 8.53 7.10 3.24
CA GLY A 98 7.22 7.59 2.82
C GLY A 98 6.05 6.97 3.58
N VAL A 99 4.89 7.62 3.45
CA VAL A 99 3.62 7.17 4.03
C VAL A 99 2.65 6.80 2.91
N TYR A 100 1.97 5.67 3.06
CA TYR A 100 0.82 5.26 2.27
C TYR A 100 -0.43 5.22 3.15
N ASN A 101 -1.49 5.90 2.72
CA ASN A 101 -2.77 5.91 3.43
C ASN A 101 -3.80 5.14 2.60
N PHE A 102 -4.51 4.24 3.26
CA PHE A 102 -5.58 3.43 2.72
C PHE A 102 -6.86 3.68 3.50
N ASP A 103 -7.96 3.86 2.77
CA ASP A 103 -9.31 3.94 3.32
C ASP A 103 -10.26 3.24 2.35
N PHE A 104 -10.91 2.18 2.81
CA PHE A 104 -11.90 1.46 2.02
C PHE A 104 -12.91 0.73 2.91
N ASN A 105 -14.20 0.96 2.67
CA ASN A 105 -15.31 0.24 3.32
C ASN A 105 -15.27 0.18 4.86
N GLY A 106 -14.64 1.16 5.51
CA GLY A 106 -14.53 1.24 6.98
C GLY A 106 -13.21 0.72 7.54
N ASP A 107 -12.40 0.04 6.71
CA ASP A 107 -11.02 -0.29 7.04
C ASP A 107 -10.12 0.89 6.67
N SER A 108 -9.19 1.22 7.55
CA SER A 108 -8.22 2.28 7.32
C SER A 108 -6.85 1.87 7.82
N ALA A 109 -5.83 2.19 7.02
CA ALA A 109 -4.44 1.90 7.33
C ALA A 109 -3.56 3.09 6.95
N ARG A 110 -2.66 3.44 7.85
CA ARG A 110 -1.54 4.35 7.58
C ARG A 110 -0.26 3.55 7.71
N LEU A 111 0.34 3.24 6.57
CA LEU A 111 1.62 2.56 6.47
C LEU A 111 2.74 3.60 6.34
N ASP A 112 3.59 3.68 7.33
CA ASP A 112 4.73 4.59 7.45
C ASP A 112 6.01 3.76 7.33
N VAL A 113 6.83 4.02 6.32
CA VAL A 113 8.07 3.27 6.04
C VAL A 113 9.24 4.23 5.90
N GLY A 114 10.10 4.25 6.92
CA GLY A 114 11.39 4.92 6.87
C GLY A 114 12.48 3.99 6.34
N PHE A 115 13.23 4.45 5.35
CA PHE A 115 14.42 3.75 4.84
C PHE A 115 15.69 4.14 5.59
N CYS A 116 15.67 5.32 6.22
CA CYS A 116 16.79 5.90 6.94
C CYS A 116 16.33 6.35 8.32
N ASN A 117 17.24 6.32 9.29
CA ASN A 117 17.04 6.91 10.61
C ASN A 117 18.16 7.95 10.84
N CYS A 118 17.84 8.95 11.65
CA CYS A 118 18.72 10.07 11.96
C CYS A 118 19.14 10.07 13.45
N GLU A 119 19.02 8.94 14.13
CA GLU A 119 19.44 8.76 15.52
C GLU A 119 20.94 8.95 15.71
#